data_AF-A0A812UHT2-F1
#
_entry.id   AF-A0A812UHT2-F1
#
_cell.length_a   1.000
_cell.length_b   1.000
_cell.length_c   1.000
_cell.angle_alpha   90.00
_cell.angle_beta   90.00
_cell.angle_gamma   90.00
#
_symmetry.space_group_name_H-M   'P 1'
#
loop_
_entity.id
_entity.type
_entity.pdbx_description
1 polymer ?
#
loop_
_entity_poly.entity_id
_entity_poly.type
_entity_poly.pdbx_seq_one_letter_code
_entity_poly.pdbx_strand_id
1 'polypeptide(L)'
;MKEGSAANNCGYALTAWITLGFLHGGHWWVFPCLAQDSDQEWFCRWRAASYVVGILVTAAGGAYCRSGTARTCPGGEDMSPGCLFAEQTIAYQTIYILHYVGLAWIFAHWVMDGFHLWSWSQQLARGEPLRLLATNACLGRYLYSSILWCAVALATLTWTVLFEWTTGNAEQPSTLNTLAVILLMEFIAVLLLSCLVVRMWSAYTARKITAGAP
;
A
#
# COMPACT_ATOMS: atom_id res chain seq x y z
N MET A 1 -8.05 31.30 -5.66
CA MET A 1 -7.64 31.16 -4.25
C MET A 1 -7.00 32.46 -3.81
N LYS A 2 -7.46 33.06 -2.70
CA LYS A 2 -6.85 34.27 -2.13
C LYS A 2 -5.42 33.94 -1.70
N GLU A 3 -4.49 34.89 -1.84
CA GLU A 3 -3.07 34.82 -1.44
C GLU A 3 -2.89 34.68 0.08
N GLY A 4 -3.48 33.64 0.68
CA GLY A 4 -3.04 33.15 1.97
C GLY A 4 -1.66 32.55 1.78
N SER A 5 -0.67 33.08 2.49
CA SER A 5 0.73 32.61 2.52
C SER A 5 0.79 31.08 2.40
N ALA A 6 1.47 30.59 1.35
CA ALA A 6 1.62 29.15 1.06
C ALA A 6 2.11 28.32 2.26
N ALA A 7 2.81 28.96 3.21
CA ALA A 7 3.24 28.35 4.47
C ALA A 7 2.06 27.89 5.34
N ASN A 8 0.99 28.68 5.43
CA ASN A 8 -0.19 28.31 6.21
C ASN A 8 -0.92 27.11 5.58
N ASN A 9 -0.96 27.05 4.25
CA ASN A 9 -1.60 25.95 3.52
C ASN A 9 -0.85 24.62 3.71
N CYS A 10 0.48 24.65 3.83
CA CYS A 10 1.28 23.45 4.10
C CYS A 10 1.00 22.87 5.49
N GLY A 11 0.88 23.72 6.51
CA GLY A 11 0.56 23.30 7.88
C GLY A 11 -0.78 22.57 7.93
N TYR A 12 -1.83 23.17 7.37
CA TYR A 12 -3.16 22.55 7.33
C TYR A 12 -3.19 21.25 6.52
N ALA A 13 -2.55 21.21 5.35
CA ALA A 13 -2.48 20.01 4.52
C ALA A 13 -1.76 18.87 5.28
N LEU A 14 -0.62 19.18 5.91
CA LEU A 14 0.14 18.22 6.70
C LEU A 14 -0.65 17.72 7.93
N THR A 15 -1.34 18.59 8.65
CA THR A 15 -2.16 18.20 9.81
C THR A 15 -3.35 17.35 9.39
N ALA A 16 -4.07 17.73 8.32
CA ALA A 16 -5.17 16.94 7.78
C ALA A 16 -4.66 15.57 7.31
N TRP A 17 -3.48 15.53 6.70
CA TRP A 17 -2.87 14.28 6.27
C TRP A 17 -2.47 13.41 7.46
N ILE A 18 -1.75 13.92 8.44
CA ILE A 18 -1.33 13.12 9.59
C ILE A 18 -2.56 12.57 10.33
N THR A 19 -3.54 13.43 10.59
CA THR A 19 -4.70 13.07 11.41
C THR A 19 -5.69 12.17 10.67
N LEU A 20 -6.11 12.54 9.46
CA LEU A 20 -7.12 11.78 8.69
C LEU A 20 -6.48 10.77 7.74
N GLY A 21 -5.34 11.12 7.15
CA GLY A 21 -4.62 10.28 6.21
C GLY A 21 -3.86 9.15 6.89
N PHE A 22 -2.80 9.48 7.64
CA PHE A 22 -1.82 8.49 8.10
C PHE A 22 -2.33 7.66 9.26
N LEU A 23 -2.93 8.29 10.27
CA LEU A 23 -3.43 7.57 11.44
C LEU A 23 -4.65 6.69 11.13
N HIS A 24 -5.49 7.10 10.16
CA HIS A 24 -6.75 6.40 9.85
C HIS A 24 -6.76 5.74 8.45
N GLY A 25 -5.65 5.80 7.71
CA GLY A 25 -5.58 5.30 6.34
C GLY A 25 -6.37 6.12 5.31
N GLY A 26 -6.96 7.25 5.71
CA GLY A 26 -7.84 8.08 4.91
C GLY A 26 -7.13 8.98 3.88
N HIS A 27 -5.91 8.62 3.45
CA HIS A 27 -5.04 9.47 2.63
C HIS A 27 -5.77 10.03 1.41
N TRP A 28 -6.40 9.15 0.65
CA TRP A 28 -7.03 9.48 -0.62
C TRP A 28 -8.36 10.23 -0.50
N TRP A 29 -8.86 10.48 0.71
CA TRP A 29 -10.10 11.24 0.93
C TRP A 29 -9.86 12.75 1.06
N VAL A 30 -8.67 13.14 1.53
CA VAL A 30 -8.26 14.55 1.65
C VAL A 30 -7.89 15.13 0.28
N PHE A 31 -7.38 14.27 -0.60
CA PHE A 31 -6.77 14.64 -1.87
C PHE A 31 -7.70 15.15 -2.98
N PRO A 32 -8.91 14.60 -3.19
CA PRO A 32 -9.81 15.07 -4.25
C PRO A 32 -10.17 16.55 -4.10
N CYS A 33 -10.30 17.02 -2.85
CA CYS A 33 -10.58 18.43 -2.55
C CYS A 33 -9.40 19.36 -2.85
N LEU A 34 -8.21 18.81 -3.07
CA LEU A 34 -6.95 19.53 -3.29
C LEU A 34 -6.34 19.21 -4.68
N ALA A 35 -7.05 18.45 -5.51
CA ALA A 35 -6.61 18.13 -6.86
C ALA A 35 -6.63 19.39 -7.75
N GLN A 36 -5.63 19.51 -8.63
CA GLN A 36 -5.49 20.68 -9.48
C GLN A 36 -6.20 20.55 -10.84
N ASP A 37 -6.39 19.31 -11.29
CA ASP A 37 -7.03 18.97 -12.55
C ASP A 37 -7.94 17.73 -12.39
N SER A 38 -8.77 17.49 -13.40
CA SER A 38 -9.73 16.39 -13.41
C SER A 38 -9.09 15.01 -13.38
N ASP A 39 -7.89 14.87 -13.95
CA ASP A 39 -7.20 13.57 -14.03
C ASP A 39 -6.65 13.18 -12.66
N GLN A 40 -6.05 14.14 -11.96
CA GLN A 40 -5.60 13.99 -10.58
C GLN A 40 -6.79 13.75 -9.65
N GLU A 41 -7.88 14.50 -9.81
CA GLU A 41 -9.10 14.32 -9.02
C GLU A 41 -9.65 12.89 -9.19
N TRP A 42 -9.80 12.45 -10.45
CA TRP A 42 -10.27 11.11 -10.77
C TRP A 42 -9.35 10.03 -10.21
N PHE A 43 -8.04 10.23 -10.33
CA PHE A 43 -7.06 9.32 -9.75
C PHE A 43 -7.21 9.20 -8.24
N CYS A 44 -7.32 10.32 -7.51
CA CYS A 44 -7.50 10.32 -6.07
C CYS A 44 -8.82 9.64 -5.65
N ARG A 45 -9.93 9.92 -6.35
CA ARG A 45 -11.22 9.25 -6.12
C ARG A 45 -11.13 7.74 -6.35
N TRP A 46 -10.47 7.31 -7.44
CA TRP A 46 -10.25 5.89 -7.73
C TRP A 46 -9.44 5.21 -6.63
N ARG A 47 -8.40 5.87 -6.11
CA ARG A 47 -7.61 5.34 -5.00
C ARG A 47 -8.41 5.25 -3.71
N ALA A 48 -9.18 6.27 -3.37
CA ALA A 48 -10.08 6.23 -2.22
C ALA A 48 -11.06 5.05 -2.32
N ALA A 49 -11.70 4.88 -3.48
CA ALA A 49 -12.59 3.75 -3.73
C ALA A 49 -11.86 2.40 -3.61
N SER A 50 -10.66 2.26 -4.18
CA SER A 50 -9.87 1.03 -4.08
C SER A 50 -9.47 0.70 -2.63
N TYR A 51 -9.26 1.72 -1.80
CA TYR A 51 -8.96 1.56 -0.38
C TYR A 51 -10.17 1.02 0.38
N VAL A 52 -11.37 1.55 0.10
CA VAL A 52 -12.64 1.03 0.65
C VAL A 52 -12.85 -0.43 0.26
N VAL A 53 -12.62 -0.77 -1.01
CA VAL A 53 -12.73 -2.17 -1.48
C VAL A 53 -11.77 -3.06 -0.70
N GLY A 54 -10.52 -2.63 -0.50
CA GLY A 54 -9.56 -3.35 0.35
C GLY A 54 -10.08 -3.58 1.76
N ILE A 55 -10.62 -2.53 2.42
CA ILE A 55 -11.22 -2.62 3.76
C ILE A 55 -12.36 -3.64 3.79
N LEU A 56 -13.28 -3.57 2.83
CA LEU A 56 -14.44 -4.46 2.77
C LEU A 56 -14.01 -5.92 2.55
N VAL A 57 -13.07 -6.18 1.64
CA VAL A 57 -12.52 -7.52 1.40
C VAL A 57 -11.84 -8.06 2.66
N THR A 58 -11.07 -7.22 3.33
CA THR A 58 -10.40 -7.57 4.59
C THR A 58 -11.43 -7.87 5.68
N ALA A 59 -12.39 -6.98 5.91
CA ALA A 59 -13.39 -7.15 6.97
C ALA A 59 -14.28 -8.37 6.73
N ALA A 60 -14.82 -8.53 5.52
CA ALA A 60 -15.70 -9.66 5.18
C ALA A 60 -14.96 -10.99 5.21
N GLY A 61 -13.75 -11.05 4.64
CA GLY A 61 -12.93 -12.26 4.68
C GLY A 61 -12.50 -12.62 6.10
N GLY A 62 -12.16 -11.63 6.92
CA GLY A 62 -11.81 -11.84 8.33
C GLY A 62 -13.00 -12.33 9.16
N ALA A 63 -14.19 -11.77 8.93
CA ALA A 63 -15.43 -12.24 9.55
C ALA A 63 -15.74 -13.70 9.17
N TYR A 64 -15.57 -14.04 7.89
CA TYR A 64 -15.72 -15.42 7.43
C TYR A 64 -14.72 -16.36 8.12
N CYS A 65 -13.43 -15.99 8.19
CA CYS A 65 -12.41 -16.81 8.84
C CYS A 65 -12.69 -17.05 10.33
N ARG A 66 -13.38 -16.11 10.99
CA ARG A 66 -13.79 -16.20 12.41
C ARG A 66 -15.17 -16.82 12.65
N SER A 67 -15.88 -17.24 11.60
CA SER A 67 -17.25 -17.77 11.71
C SER A 67 -17.33 -19.22 12.18
N GLY A 68 -16.20 -19.86 12.51
CA GLY A 68 -16.13 -21.28 12.86
C GLY A 68 -16.02 -22.22 11.65
N THR A 69 -15.81 -21.68 10.45
CA THR A 69 -15.61 -22.48 9.21
C THR A 69 -14.21 -23.08 9.09
N ALA A 70 -13.25 -22.61 9.89
CA ALA A 70 -11.88 -23.12 9.90
C ALA A 70 -11.84 -24.52 10.52
N ARG A 71 -11.07 -25.43 9.92
CA ARG A 71 -10.73 -26.72 10.53
C ARG A 71 -9.57 -26.52 11.50
N THR A 72 -9.54 -27.31 12.57
CA THR A 72 -8.45 -27.29 13.55
C THR A 72 -7.16 -27.79 12.90
N CYS A 73 -6.05 -27.08 13.10
CA CYS A 73 -4.74 -27.52 12.62
C CYS A 73 -4.17 -28.62 13.54
N PRO A 74 -3.55 -29.69 12.99
CA PRO A 74 -3.01 -30.80 13.78
C PRO A 74 -1.95 -30.40 14.82
N GLY A 75 -1.19 -29.33 14.56
CA GLY A 75 -0.16 -28.82 15.48
C GLY A 75 -0.69 -27.94 16.61
N GLY A 76 -2.00 -27.70 16.65
CA GLY A 76 -2.65 -26.85 17.66
C GLY A 76 -2.48 -25.35 17.42
N GLU A 77 -1.86 -24.93 16.32
CA GLU A 77 -1.84 -23.54 15.87
C GLU A 77 -3.20 -23.09 15.32
N ASP A 78 -3.48 -21.79 15.35
CA ASP A 78 -4.70 -21.27 14.72
C ASP A 78 -4.59 -21.28 13.20
N MET A 79 -3.38 -21.02 12.67
CA MET A 79 -3.07 -21.11 11.24
C MET A 79 -1.56 -21.12 10.98
N SER A 80 -1.17 -21.88 9.95
CA SER A 80 0.16 -21.92 9.32
C SER A 80 -0.02 -22.10 7.81
N PRO A 81 0.97 -21.77 6.95
CA PRO A 81 0.92 -22.12 5.53
C PRO A 81 0.66 -23.61 5.29
N GLY A 82 1.33 -24.48 6.05
CA GLY A 82 1.11 -25.93 5.99
C GLY A 82 -0.34 -26.32 6.26
N CYS A 83 -0.91 -25.85 7.38
CA CYS A 83 -2.31 -26.12 7.71
C CYS A 83 -3.30 -25.52 6.69
N LEU A 84 -3.03 -24.31 6.19
CA LEU A 84 -3.87 -23.64 5.21
C LEU A 84 -4.08 -24.51 3.97
N PHE A 85 -3.00 -25.05 3.41
CA PHE A 85 -3.09 -25.82 2.16
C PHE A 85 -3.40 -27.30 2.37
N ALA A 86 -2.97 -27.91 3.49
CA ALA A 86 -3.18 -29.33 3.75
C ALA A 86 -4.57 -29.63 4.34
N GLU A 87 -5.07 -28.78 5.23
CA GLU A 87 -6.23 -29.12 6.07
C GLU A 87 -7.50 -28.37 5.66
N GLN A 88 -7.37 -27.10 5.28
CA GLN A 88 -8.53 -26.24 5.02
C GLN A 88 -9.22 -26.57 3.70
N THR A 89 -10.51 -26.26 3.61
CA THR A 89 -11.27 -26.40 2.36
C THR A 89 -10.83 -25.36 1.32
N ILE A 90 -11.00 -25.65 0.03
CA ILE A 90 -10.70 -24.70 -1.07
C ILE A 90 -11.44 -23.37 -0.88
N ALA A 91 -12.69 -23.42 -0.42
CA ALA A 91 -13.48 -22.22 -0.15
C ALA A 91 -12.83 -21.37 0.96
N TYR A 92 -12.40 -22.01 2.06
CA TYR A 92 -11.69 -21.33 3.13
C TYR A 92 -10.35 -20.76 2.65
N GLN A 93 -9.54 -21.55 1.94
CA GLN A 93 -8.26 -21.10 1.37
C GLN A 93 -8.44 -19.86 0.50
N THR A 94 -9.43 -19.88 -0.40
CA THR A 94 -9.71 -18.76 -1.30
C THR A 94 -10.07 -17.50 -0.53
N ILE A 95 -11.01 -17.60 0.43
CA ILE A 95 -11.46 -16.44 1.21
C ILE A 95 -10.34 -15.92 2.13
N TYR A 96 -9.56 -16.83 2.72
CA TYR A 96 -8.41 -16.49 3.54
C TYR A 96 -7.35 -15.74 2.73
N ILE A 97 -6.98 -16.23 1.55
CA ILE A 97 -6.03 -15.53 0.66
C ILE A 97 -6.58 -14.16 0.23
N LEU A 98 -7.86 -14.07 -0.15
CA LEU A 98 -8.49 -12.79 -0.51
C LEU A 98 -8.50 -11.79 0.65
N HIS A 99 -8.79 -12.25 1.87
CA HIS A 99 -8.69 -11.45 3.09
C HIS A 99 -7.30 -10.81 3.22
N TYR A 100 -6.23 -11.61 3.04
CA TYR A 100 -4.85 -11.13 3.11
C TYR A 100 -4.46 -10.23 1.94
N VAL A 101 -4.94 -10.49 0.72
CA VAL A 101 -4.75 -9.58 -0.42
C VAL A 101 -5.35 -8.21 -0.10
N GLY A 102 -6.55 -8.17 0.49
CA GLY A 102 -7.18 -6.94 0.96
C GLY A 102 -6.32 -6.22 2.00
N LEU A 103 -5.84 -6.93 3.01
CA LEU A 103 -5.00 -6.37 4.08
C LEU A 103 -3.67 -5.83 3.53
N ALA A 104 -3.00 -6.62 2.69
CA ALA A 104 -1.76 -6.23 2.04
C ALA A 104 -1.97 -5.00 1.14
N TRP A 105 -3.11 -4.89 0.45
CA TRP A 105 -3.45 -3.72 -0.37
C TRP A 105 -3.59 -2.45 0.47
N ILE A 106 -4.32 -2.50 1.58
CA ILE A 106 -4.48 -1.38 2.52
C ILE A 106 -3.11 -0.98 3.10
N PHE A 107 -2.31 -1.96 3.51
CA PHE A 107 -1.02 -1.71 4.14
C PHE A 107 0.01 -1.17 3.13
N ALA A 108 0.02 -1.69 1.90
CA ALA A 108 0.84 -1.16 0.81
C ALA A 108 0.54 0.31 0.57
N HIS A 109 -0.75 0.66 0.49
CA HIS A 109 -1.19 2.06 0.43
C HIS A 109 -0.67 2.86 1.61
N TRP A 110 -0.86 2.37 2.84
CA TRP A 110 -0.44 3.09 4.04
C TRP A 110 1.06 3.40 4.06
N VAL A 111 1.92 2.41 3.77
CA VAL A 111 3.38 2.60 3.74
C VAL A 111 3.79 3.54 2.61
N MET A 112 3.28 3.31 1.39
CA MET A 112 3.67 4.10 0.22
C MET A 112 3.18 5.55 0.34
N ASP A 113 1.94 5.77 0.76
CA ASP A 113 1.38 7.11 0.97
C ASP A 113 2.12 7.84 2.10
N GLY A 114 2.45 7.11 3.19
CA GLY A 114 3.25 7.63 4.30
C GLY A 114 4.62 8.16 3.87
N PHE A 115 5.29 7.48 2.94
CA PHE A 115 6.55 7.97 2.37
C PHE A 115 6.39 9.27 1.58
N HIS A 116 5.25 9.47 0.92
CA HIS A 116 4.99 10.67 0.13
C HIS A 116 4.44 11.83 0.95
N LEU A 117 3.99 11.58 2.18
CA LEU A 117 3.27 12.51 3.06
C LEU A 117 3.87 13.90 3.07
N TRP A 118 5.16 14.02 3.34
CA TRP A 118 5.84 15.32 3.39
C TRP A 118 5.89 15.99 2.00
N SER A 119 6.33 15.25 0.99
CA SER A 119 6.57 15.79 -0.36
C SER A 119 5.30 16.27 -1.06
N TRP A 120 4.23 15.48 -0.99
CA TRP A 120 2.94 15.83 -1.56
C TRP A 120 2.27 16.95 -0.76
N SER A 121 2.41 16.99 0.58
CA SER A 121 1.89 18.13 1.37
C SER A 121 2.51 19.46 0.90
N GLN A 122 3.82 19.48 0.65
CA GLN A 122 4.50 20.65 0.11
C GLN A 122 4.06 20.99 -1.32
N GLN A 123 3.91 19.98 -2.19
CA GLN A 123 3.46 20.17 -3.58
C GLN A 123 2.02 20.74 -3.61
N LEU A 124 1.11 20.18 -2.82
CA LEU A 124 -0.26 20.68 -2.68
C LEU A 124 -0.29 22.13 -2.16
N ALA A 125 0.51 22.45 -1.14
CA ALA A 125 0.56 23.80 -0.58
C ALA A 125 1.05 24.86 -1.59
N ARG A 126 1.87 24.45 -2.57
CA ARG A 126 2.37 25.30 -3.65
C ARG A 126 1.50 25.28 -4.90
N GLY A 127 0.49 24.41 -4.93
CA GLY A 127 -0.26 24.14 -6.15
C GLY A 127 0.63 23.58 -7.26
N GLU A 128 1.50 22.63 -6.93
CA GLU A 128 2.29 21.86 -7.87
C GLU A 128 1.65 20.49 -8.12
N PRO A 129 1.83 19.90 -9.32
CA PRO A 129 1.36 18.56 -9.61
C PRO A 129 2.06 17.53 -8.71
N LEU A 130 1.31 16.50 -8.31
CA LEU A 130 1.84 15.43 -7.47
C LEU A 130 2.88 14.60 -8.21
N ARG A 131 4.05 14.46 -7.58
CA ARG A 131 5.18 13.70 -8.14
C ARG A 131 5.45 12.45 -7.33
N LEU A 132 5.84 11.39 -8.03
CA LEU A 132 6.10 10.09 -7.45
C LEU A 132 7.55 10.01 -6.92
N LEU A 133 7.73 9.54 -5.69
CA LEU A 133 9.01 9.15 -5.07
C LEU A 133 10.10 10.23 -5.13
N ALA A 134 9.70 11.49 -4.95
CA ALA A 134 10.57 12.67 -5.07
C ALA A 134 11.33 12.75 -6.41
N THR A 135 10.72 12.25 -7.49
CA THR A 135 11.25 12.33 -8.86
C THR A 135 10.50 13.39 -9.68
N ASN A 136 10.88 13.58 -10.94
CA ASN A 136 10.12 14.41 -11.89
C ASN A 136 8.99 13.64 -12.59
N ALA A 137 8.82 12.34 -12.29
CA ALA A 137 7.71 11.58 -12.81
C ALA A 137 6.42 12.06 -12.14
N CYS A 138 5.47 12.53 -12.96
CA CYS A 138 4.11 12.78 -12.50
C CYS A 138 3.52 11.49 -11.93
N LEU A 139 2.59 11.62 -10.99
CA LEU A 139 1.86 10.51 -10.39
C LEU A 139 1.01 9.78 -11.46
N GLY A 140 1.64 8.91 -12.22
CA GLY A 140 1.01 8.16 -13.30
C GLY A 140 0.12 7.04 -12.75
N ARG A 141 -1.11 6.95 -13.27
CA ARG A 141 -2.11 5.96 -12.84
C ARG A 141 -1.55 4.54 -12.83
N TYR A 142 -0.83 4.15 -13.87
CA TYR A 142 -0.34 2.79 -14.05
C TYR A 142 0.89 2.50 -13.20
N LEU A 143 1.91 3.37 -13.23
CA LEU A 143 3.17 3.13 -12.50
C LEU A 143 2.94 2.97 -10.99
N TYR A 144 2.16 3.86 -10.38
CA TYR A 144 1.84 3.73 -8.96
C TYR A 144 1.02 2.47 -8.67
N SER A 145 0.08 2.12 -9.55
CA SER A 145 -0.70 0.86 -9.40
C SER A 145 0.21 -0.36 -9.45
N SER A 146 1.17 -0.38 -10.37
CA SER A 146 2.10 -1.50 -10.52
C SER A 146 2.98 -1.66 -9.29
N ILE A 147 3.48 -0.56 -8.72
CA ILE A 147 4.27 -0.61 -7.47
C ILE A 147 3.45 -1.22 -6.32
N LEU A 148 2.21 -0.76 -6.15
CA LEU A 148 1.31 -1.30 -5.13
C LEU A 148 1.01 -2.79 -5.37
N TRP A 149 0.67 -3.18 -6.60
CA TRP A 149 0.40 -4.59 -6.93
C TRP A 149 1.62 -5.48 -6.73
N CYS A 150 2.82 -5.02 -7.07
CA CYS A 150 4.05 -5.75 -6.77
C CYS A 150 4.23 -5.96 -5.26
N ALA A 151 3.99 -4.92 -4.47
CA ALA A 151 4.07 -5.02 -3.01
C ALA A 151 3.03 -5.99 -2.44
N VAL A 152 1.80 -5.94 -2.93
CA VAL A 152 0.72 -6.85 -2.52
C VAL A 152 1.00 -8.28 -2.93
N ALA A 153 1.46 -8.51 -4.17
CA ALA A 153 1.79 -9.84 -4.65
C ALA A 153 2.92 -10.45 -3.82
N LEU A 154 3.99 -9.67 -3.57
CA LEU A 154 5.11 -10.12 -2.74
C LEU A 154 4.64 -10.45 -1.32
N ALA A 155 3.97 -9.53 -0.64
CA ALA A 155 3.48 -9.73 0.72
C ALA A 155 2.52 -10.93 0.83
N THR A 156 1.64 -11.12 -0.18
CA THR A 156 0.73 -12.26 -0.22
C THR A 156 1.49 -13.56 -0.43
N LEU A 157 2.49 -13.59 -1.32
CA LEU A 157 3.34 -14.77 -1.53
C LEU A 157 4.16 -15.08 -0.28
N THR A 158 4.71 -14.08 0.40
CA THR A 158 5.45 -14.26 1.65
C THR A 158 4.56 -14.82 2.75
N TRP A 159 3.36 -14.26 2.90
CA TRP A 159 2.38 -14.76 3.85
C TRP A 159 1.91 -16.19 3.56
N THR A 160 1.72 -16.55 2.30
CA THR A 160 1.09 -17.82 1.93
C THR A 160 2.07 -18.94 1.62
N VAL A 161 3.22 -18.64 1.02
CA VAL A 161 4.09 -19.67 0.42
C VAL A 161 5.57 -19.52 0.79
N LEU A 162 6.12 -18.30 0.83
CA LEU A 162 7.58 -18.12 0.90
C LEU A 162 8.14 -18.15 2.31
N PHE A 163 7.32 -17.88 3.33
CA PHE A 163 7.77 -17.86 4.72
C PHE A 163 6.88 -18.73 5.60
N GLU A 164 7.49 -19.71 6.27
CA GLU A 164 6.78 -20.55 7.22
C GLU A 164 6.61 -19.80 8.54
N TRP A 165 5.37 -19.54 8.94
CA TRP A 165 5.02 -18.87 10.18
C TRP A 165 3.89 -19.60 10.90
N THR A 166 3.77 -19.39 12.20
CA THR A 166 2.71 -19.97 13.02
C THR A 166 2.14 -18.95 14.00
N THR A 167 0.86 -19.09 14.37
CA THR A 167 0.30 -18.42 15.56
C THR A 167 0.51 -19.20 16.86
N GLY A 168 0.97 -20.46 16.77
CA GLY A 168 1.18 -21.37 17.90
C GLY A 168 2.42 -21.08 18.75
N ASN A 169 2.58 -21.86 19.82
CA ASN A 169 3.51 -21.71 20.95
C ASN A 169 4.86 -21.01 20.65
N ALA A 170 5.28 -20.16 21.59
CA ALA A 170 6.51 -19.35 21.59
C ALA A 170 7.84 -20.14 21.43
N GLU A 171 7.79 -21.46 21.39
CA GLU A 171 8.96 -22.32 21.15
C GLU A 171 9.32 -22.43 19.66
N GLN A 172 8.43 -22.06 18.73
CA GLN A 172 8.77 -22.00 17.31
C GLN A 172 9.47 -20.68 16.94
N PRO A 173 10.52 -20.73 16.10
CA PRO A 173 11.35 -19.56 15.78
C PRO A 173 10.66 -18.50 14.91
N SER A 174 9.54 -18.83 14.22
CA SER A 174 8.85 -17.94 13.29
C SER A 174 7.45 -17.54 13.79
N THR A 175 7.44 -16.64 14.77
CA THR A 175 6.21 -16.02 15.28
C THR A 175 5.62 -15.00 14.30
N LEU A 176 4.35 -14.64 14.51
CA LEU A 176 3.66 -13.57 13.77
C LEU A 176 4.41 -12.22 13.80
N ASN A 177 5.16 -11.93 14.87
CA ASN A 177 5.98 -10.71 14.97
C ASN A 177 7.16 -10.75 13.98
N THR A 178 7.81 -11.91 13.85
CA THR A 178 8.91 -12.10 12.87
C THR A 178 8.39 -11.86 11.46
N LEU A 179 7.22 -12.43 11.14
CA LEU A 179 6.57 -12.22 9.85
C LEU A 179 6.21 -10.75 9.61
N ALA A 180 5.66 -10.06 10.61
CA ALA A 180 5.33 -8.63 10.49
C ALA A 180 6.57 -7.78 10.17
N VAL A 181 7.72 -8.09 10.79
CA VAL A 181 9.00 -7.42 10.48
C VAL A 181 9.44 -7.72 9.05
N ILE A 182 9.38 -8.99 8.62
CA ILE A 182 9.74 -9.39 7.25
C ILE A 182 8.88 -8.65 6.23
N LEU A 183 7.55 -8.65 6.41
CA LEU A 183 6.64 -7.95 5.52
C LEU A 183 6.95 -6.45 5.47
N LEU A 184 7.19 -5.80 6.62
CA LEU A 184 7.58 -4.39 6.65
C LEU A 184 8.87 -4.14 5.84
N MET A 185 9.87 -4.99 6.01
CA MET A 185 11.12 -4.90 5.26
C MET A 185 10.92 -5.12 3.76
N GLU A 186 10.01 -6.00 3.35
CA GLU A 186 9.62 -6.20 1.95
C GLU A 186 8.96 -4.95 1.36
N PHE A 187 8.04 -4.30 2.08
CA PHE A 187 7.45 -3.04 1.63
C PHE A 187 8.49 -1.94 1.46
N ILE A 188 9.44 -1.83 2.40
CA ILE A 188 10.57 -0.89 2.30
C ILE A 188 11.46 -1.25 1.09
N ALA A 189 11.76 -2.52 0.86
CA ALA A 189 12.57 -2.96 -0.28
C ALA A 189 11.89 -2.63 -1.61
N VAL A 190 10.58 -2.91 -1.75
CA VAL A 190 9.79 -2.56 -2.93
C VAL A 190 9.79 -1.04 -3.14
N LEU A 191 9.65 -0.25 -2.08
CA LEU A 191 9.71 1.21 -2.15
C LEU A 191 11.08 1.70 -2.66
N LEU A 192 12.18 1.20 -2.10
CA LEU A 192 13.54 1.57 -2.49
C LEU A 192 13.85 1.15 -3.94
N LEU A 193 13.45 -0.06 -4.34
CA LEU A 193 13.60 -0.53 -5.71
C LEU A 193 12.78 0.32 -6.68
N SER A 194 11.55 0.68 -6.30
CA SER A 194 10.69 1.58 -7.09
C SER A 194 11.33 2.96 -7.24
N CYS A 195 11.89 3.53 -6.16
CA CYS A 195 12.64 4.79 -6.23
C CYS A 195 13.77 4.70 -7.26
N LEU A 196 14.55 3.61 -7.22
CA LEU A 196 15.66 3.39 -8.15
C LEU A 196 15.16 3.28 -9.60
N VAL A 197 14.15 2.45 -9.86
CA VAL A 197 13.59 2.25 -11.21
C VAL A 197 13.03 3.56 -11.77
N VAL A 198 12.25 4.31 -10.99
CA VAL A 198 11.66 5.58 -11.44
C VAL A 198 12.74 6.63 -11.70
N ARG A 199 13.79 6.68 -10.89
CA ARG A 199 14.94 7.57 -11.12
C ARG A 199 15.70 7.20 -12.41
N MET A 200 16.00 5.92 -12.62
CA MET A 200 16.67 5.46 -13.83
C MET A 200 15.84 5.74 -15.08
N TRP A 201 14.53 5.47 -15.02
CA TRP A 201 13.60 5.77 -16.11
C TRP A 201 13.53 7.26 -16.44
N SER A 202 13.47 8.11 -15.41
CA SER A 202 13.45 9.57 -15.56
C SER A 202 14.74 10.07 -16.21
N ALA A 203 15.90 9.56 -15.77
CA ALA A 203 17.19 9.92 -16.34
C ALA A 203 17.34 9.47 -17.80
N TYR A 204 16.88 8.25 -18.12
CA TYR A 204 16.88 7.72 -19.48
C TYR A 204 16.03 8.58 -20.42
N THR A 205 14.81 8.93 -19.98
CA THR A 205 13.88 9.74 -20.78
C THR A 205 14.45 11.14 -21.04
N ALA A 206 15.04 11.77 -20.01
CA ALA A 206 15.68 13.08 -20.16
C ALA A 206 16.81 13.05 -21.18
N ARG A 207 17.69 12.04 -21.14
CA ARG A 207 18.79 11.88 -22.11
C ARG A 207 18.28 11.69 -23.54
N LYS A 208 17.22 10.90 -23.71
CA LYS A 208 16.64 10.65 -25.04
C LYS A 208 16.05 11.92 -25.65
N ILE A 209 15.41 12.77 -24.83
CA ILE A 209 14.88 14.06 -25.27
C ILE A 209 16.03 15.00 -25.69
N THR A 210 17.09 15.09 -24.89
CA THR A 210 18.24 15.96 -25.23
C THR A 210 19.02 15.49 -26.45
N ALA A 211 19.12 14.19 -26.68
CA ALA A 211 19.84 13.62 -27.82
C ALA A 211 19.06 13.70 -29.14
N GLY A 212 17.74 13.89 -29.08
CA GLY A 212 16.86 14.05 -30.25
C GLY A 212 16.45 15.51 -30.52
N ALA A 213 17.01 16.48 -29.81
CA ALA A 213 16.80 17.89 -30.10
C ALA A 213 17.65 18.28 -31.33
N PRO A 214 17.05 18.84 -32.39
CA PRO A 214 17.74 19.22 -33.62
C PRO A 214 18.75 20.36 -33.41
#